data_AF-A0A937V1P1-F1
#
_entry.id   AF-A0A937V1P1-F1
#
_cell.length_a   1.000
_cell.length_b   1.000
_cell.length_c   1.000
_cell.angle_alpha   90.00
_cell.angle_beta   90.00
_cell.angle_gamma   90.00
#
_symmetry.space_group_name_H-M   'P 1'
#
loop_
_entity.id
_entity.type
_entity.pdbx_description
1 polymer ?
#
loop_
_entity_poly.entity_id
_entity_poly.type
_entity_poly.pdbx_seq_one_letter_code
_entity_poly.pdbx_strand_id
1 'polypeptide(L)' 'MKLAKSSKLKQGFEHQLPAYLKAQQLKHGYYVVVLYFNKELERVEKVFEEIQSKQGALQGQVIIVDATRKKPSASNL' A
#
# COMPACT_ATOMS: atom_id res chain seq x y z
N MET A 1 -2.66 -6.10 -5.65
CA MET A 1 -2.25 -4.76 -6.12
C MET A 1 -3.47 -3.84 -6.21
N LYS A 2 -3.35 -2.58 -5.80
CA LYS A 2 -4.41 -1.55 -5.93
C LYS A 2 -3.85 -0.24 -6.47
N LEU A 3 -4.70 0.53 -7.13
CA LEU A 3 -4.41 1.93 -7.49
C LEU A 3 -4.64 2.85 -6.29
N ALA A 4 -3.81 3.87 -6.14
CA ALA A 4 -3.89 4.84 -5.04
C ALA A 4 -5.24 5.59 -4.97
N LYS A 5 -5.89 5.84 -6.11
CA LYS A 5 -7.23 6.45 -6.16
C LYS A 5 -8.35 5.58 -5.58
N SER A 6 -8.10 4.30 -5.32
CA SER A 6 -9.14 3.37 -4.85
C SER A 6 -9.67 3.79 -3.47
N SER A 7 -10.98 3.93 -3.32
CA SER A 7 -11.63 4.11 -2.01
C SER A 7 -11.48 2.89 -1.10
N LYS A 8 -11.10 1.73 -1.65
CA LYS A 8 -11.01 0.45 -0.95
C LYS A 8 -9.59 0.08 -0.53
N LEU A 9 -8.66 1.05 -0.45
CA LEU A 9 -7.28 0.79 -0.04
C LEU A 9 -7.22 0.17 1.36
N LYS A 10 -7.88 0.82 2.32
CA LYS A 10 -7.95 0.38 3.72
C LYS A 10 -8.61 -0.98 3.86
N GLN A 11 -9.82 -1.13 3.30
CA GLN A 11 -10.55 -2.39 3.30
C GLN A 11 -9.76 -3.54 2.66
N GLY A 12 -9.02 -3.25 1.58
CA GLY A 12 -8.15 -4.23 0.93
C GLY A 12 -7.00 -4.68 1.82
N PHE A 13 -6.38 -3.75 2.54
CA PHE A 13 -5.29 -4.08 3.47
C PHE A 13 -5.80 -4.83 4.71
N GLU A 14 -6.88 -4.37 5.33
CA GLU A 14 -7.39 -4.93 6.60
C GLU A 14 -8.11 -6.27 6.43
N HIS A 15 -8.74 -6.53 5.28
CA HIS A 15 -9.57 -7.73 5.09
C HIS A 15 -9.10 -8.63 3.95
N GLN A 16 -8.72 -8.06 2.80
CA GLN A 16 -8.36 -8.89 1.65
C GLN A 16 -6.98 -9.53 1.84
N LEU A 17 -5.98 -8.76 2.26
CA LEU A 17 -4.63 -9.29 2.46
C LEU A 17 -4.60 -10.44 3.48
N PRO A 18 -5.18 -10.32 4.69
CA PRO A 18 -5.24 -11.43 5.64
C PRO A 18 -5.99 -12.65 5.09
N ALA A 19 -7.07 -12.44 4.34
CA ALA A 19 -7.82 -13.54 3.74
C ALA A 19 -6.97 -14.34 2.74
N TYR A 20 -6.19 -13.65 1.88
CA TYR A 20 -5.27 -14.31 0.95
C TYR A 20 -4.14 -15.04 1.67
N LEU A 21 -3.54 -14.42 2.68
CA LEU A 21 -2.49 -15.05 3.49
C LEU A 21 -2.98 -16.32 4.17
N LYS A 22 -4.17 -16.28 4.76
CA LYS A 22 -4.80 -17.44 5.40
C LYS A 22 -5.13 -18.54 4.40
N ALA A 23 -5.70 -18.19 3.23
CA ALA A 23 -6.07 -19.15 2.21
C ALA A 23 -4.85 -19.88 1.61
N GLN A 24 -3.73 -19.18 1.46
CA GLN A 24 -2.50 -19.75 0.88
C GLN A 24 -1.49 -20.23 1.93
N GLN A 25 -1.85 -20.19 3.22
CA GLN A 25 -0.96 -20.52 4.34
C GLN A 25 0.38 -19.76 4.30
N LEU A 26 0.34 -18.51 3.83
CA LEU A 26 1.51 -17.65 3.70
C LEU A 26 1.68 -16.80 4.96
N LYS A 27 2.94 -16.65 5.39
CA LYS A 27 3.32 -15.83 6.56
C LYS A 27 3.61 -14.36 6.21
N HIS A 28 3.96 -14.10 4.95
CA HIS A 28 4.35 -12.77 4.49
C HIS A 28 3.52 -12.39 3.28
N GLY A 29 3.01 -11.16 3.29
CA GLY A 29 2.21 -10.62 2.20
C GLY A 29 2.64 -9.21 1.86
N TYR A 30 2.68 -8.92 0.57
CA TYR A 30 2.97 -7.58 0.06
C TYR A 30 1.69 -6.92 -0.45
N TYR A 31 1.39 -5.74 0.07
CA TYR A 31 0.30 -4.91 -0.43
C TYR A 31 0.87 -3.79 -1.30
N VAL A 32 0.79 -4.01 -2.62
CA VAL A 32 1.33 -3.07 -3.61
C VAL A 32 0.28 -2.01 -3.94
N VAL A 33 0.64 -0.74 -3.76
CA VAL A 33 -0.14 0.44 -4.14
C VAL A 33 0.61 1.24 -5.19
N VAL A 34 -0.04 1.52 -6.32
CA VAL A 34 0.54 2.31 -7.42
C VAL A 34 0.02 3.75 -7.38
N LEU A 35 0.94 4.72 -7.35
CA LEU A 35 0.67 6.17 -7.37
C LEU A 35 0.96 6.73 -8.77
N TYR A 36 0.07 7.58 -9.30
CA TYR A 36 0.28 8.28 -10.57
C TYR A 36 0.43 9.80 -10.42
N PHE A 37 -0.10 10.35 -9.33
CA PHE A 37 -0.04 11.79 -9.05
C PHE A 37 0.38 12.06 -7.61
N ASN A 38 1.14 13.14 -7.38
CA ASN A 38 1.60 13.53 -6.03
C ASN A 38 0.43 13.75 -5.05
N LYS A 39 -0.71 14.26 -5.54
CA LYS A 39 -1.93 14.42 -4.71
C LYS A 39 -2.49 13.11 -4.16
N GLU A 40 -2.11 11.97 -4.74
CA GLU A 40 -2.52 10.66 -4.26
C GLU A 40 -1.62 10.16 -3.13
N LEU A 41 -0.40 10.72 -2.99
CA LEU A 41 0.57 10.33 -1.97
C LEU A 41 0.05 10.65 -0.57
N GLU A 42 -0.36 11.90 -0.31
CA GLU A 42 -0.91 12.30 1.00
C GLU A 42 -2.10 11.43 1.42
N ARG A 43 -2.94 11.04 0.46
CA ARG A 43 -4.09 10.17 0.73
C ARG A 43 -3.63 8.76 1.12
N VAL A 44 -2.65 8.23 0.41
CA VAL A 44 -2.09 6.90 0.66
C VAL A 44 -1.38 6.87 2.01
N GLU A 45 -0.59 7.90 2.32
CA GLU A 45 0.10 8.06 3.61
C GLU A 45 -0.90 8.09 4.77
N LYS A 46 -1.92 8.95 4.73
CA LYS A 46 -2.96 9.01 5.78
C LYS A 46 -3.63 7.66 6.01
N VAL A 47 -3.99 6.95 4.93
CA VAL A 47 -4.61 5.62 5.05
C VAL A 47 -3.67 4.63 5.73
N PHE A 48 -2.37 4.66 5.43
CA PHE A 48 -1.40 3.74 6.03
C PHE A 48 -0.97 4.13 7.44
N GLU A 49 -0.91 5.41 7.78
CA GLU A 49 -0.74 5.87 9.17
C GLU A 49 -1.92 5.43 10.06
N GLU A 50 -3.16 5.55 9.56
CA GLU A 50 -4.34 5.04 10.25
C GLU A 50 -4.31 3.53 10.47
N ILE A 51 -3.70 2.79 9.54
CA ILE A 51 -3.54 1.34 9.64
C ILE A 51 -2.45 1.01 10.66
N GLN A 52 -1.28 1.63 10.57
CA GLN A 52 -0.14 1.39 11.47
C GLN A 52 -0.46 1.76 12.92
N SER A 53 -1.16 2.88 13.14
CA SER A 53 -1.57 3.32 14.48
C SER A 53 -2.57 2.37 15.17
N LYS A 54 -3.31 1.57 14.40
CA LYS A 54 -4.30 0.61 14.92
C LYS A 54 -3.77 -0.81 15.07
N GLN A 55 -2.63 -1.13 14.47
CA GLN A 55 -2.18 -2.50 14.30
C GLN A 55 -0.72 -2.65 14.69
N GLY A 56 -0.48 -3.08 15.93
CA GLY A 56 0.87 -3.41 16.42
C GLY A 56 1.51 -4.64 15.76
N ALA A 57 0.85 -5.35 14.84
CA ALA A 57 1.36 -6.63 14.31
C ALA A 57 0.73 -7.11 12.98
N LEU A 58 0.28 -6.23 12.08
CA LEU A 58 -0.14 -6.70 10.75
C LEU A 58 1.11 -7.15 9.97
N GLN A 59 1.24 -8.45 9.71
CA GLN A 59 2.39 -9.09 9.01
C GLN A 59 2.50 -8.74 7.51
N GLY A 60 1.80 -7.69 7.07
CA GLY A 60 1.80 -7.24 5.68
C GLY A 60 2.77 -6.09 5.47
N GLN A 61 3.71 -6.23 4.53
CA GLN A 61 4.54 -5.11 4.08
C GLN A 61 3.80 -4.34 2.99
N VAL A 62 3.77 -3.01 3.11
CA VAL A 62 3.20 -2.13 2.10
C VAL A 62 4.32 -1.71 1.16
N ILE A 63 4.12 -1.91 -0.14
CA ILE A 63 5.04 -1.40 -1.16
C ILE A 63 4.31 -0.31 -1.93
N ILE A 64 4.86 0.89 -1.88
CA ILE A 64 4.38 2.03 -2.66
C ILE A 64 5.23 2.13 -3.92
N VAL A 65 4.59 1.90 -5.06
CA VAL A 65 5.20 2.10 -6.38
C VAL A 65 4.76 3.47 -6.85
N ASP A 66 5.67 4.44 -6.73
CA ASP A 66 5.48 5.73 -7.38
C ASP A 66 5.70 5.56 -8.89
N ALA A 67 4.70 5.93 -9.69
CA ALA A 67 4.68 5.93 -11.15
C ALA A 67 4.33 7.32 -11.71
N THR A 68 4.62 8.38 -10.95
CA THR A 68 4.45 9.77 -11.39
C THR A 68 5.34 10.13 -12.60
N ARG A 69 4.82 10.99 -13.48
CA ARG A 69 5.47 11.36 -14.76
C ARG A 69 6.78 12.15 -14.61
N LYS A 70 6.96 12.89 -13.52
CA LYS A 70 8.11 13.78 -13.30
C LYS A 70 8.95 13.28 -12.13
N LYS A 71 9.55 12.10 -12.28
CA LYS A 71 10.51 11.59 -11.30
C LYS A 71 11.90 12.10 -11.64
N PRO A 72 12.69 12.60 -10.67
CA PRO A 72 14.12 12.65 -10.85
C PRO A 72 14.61 11.23 -11.17
N SER A 73 15.47 11.10 -12.18
CA SER A 73 16.07 9.81 -12.53
C SER A 73 16.75 9.22 -11.29
N ALA A 74 16.54 7.92 -11.04
CA ALA A 74 17.24 7.22 -9.96
C ALA A 74 18.78 7.24 -10.14
N SER A 75 19.27 7.53 -11.35
CA SER A 75 20.69 7.70 -11.65
C SER A 75 21.23 9.10 -11.34
N ASN A 76 20.36 10.08 -11.06
CA ASN A 76 20.72 11.47 -10.73
C ASN A 76 20.39 11.81 -9.27
N LEU A 77 20.28 10.81 -8.40
CA LEU A 77 19.92 10.93 -6.98
C LEU A 77 21.06 10.42 -6.10
#